data_AF-A0A6G0I3Z3-F1
#
_entry.id   AF-A0A6G0I3Z3-F1
#
_cell.length_a   1.000
_cell.length_b   1.000
_cell.length_c   1.000
_cell.angle_alpha   90.00
_cell.angle_beta   90.00
_cell.angle_gamma   90.00
#
_symmetry.space_group_name_H-M   'P 1'
#
loop_
_entity.id
_entity.type
_entity.pdbx_description
1 polymer ?
#
loop_
_entity_poly.entity_id
_entity_poly.type
_entity_poly.pdbx_seq_one_letter_code
_entity_poly.pdbx_strand_id
1 'polypeptide(L)'
;MTTGFDLDSGEYTMDVFFRQTWVDRRLRYEGPIEILRLNNLMVTKVWTPDTFFRNGKKSVAHNMTAPNKLFRIMKNGTILYTMRLTISAECPMKLVDFPMDGHACPLKFGSYAYPKTEMIYTWTKGPQHSVEVPPESSSLVQYDLIGQTVSSETIKSITGEYVVMTVYFHLKRKMGYFMIQTYIPCIMTVILSQVSFWINKESVPARTVFGM
;
A
#
# COMPACT_ATOMS: atom_id res chain seq x y z
N MET A 1 9.73 -0.99 3.96
CA MET A 1 8.47 -0.36 3.53
C MET A 1 8.01 0.61 4.62
N THR A 2 8.40 1.89 4.58
CA THR A 2 7.78 2.88 5.50
C THR A 2 6.40 3.19 4.96
N THR A 3 5.36 2.93 5.76
CA THR A 3 3.97 3.21 5.38
C THR A 3 3.40 4.31 6.25
N GLY A 4 2.71 5.26 5.63
CA GLY A 4 2.01 6.36 6.30
C GLY A 4 0.59 6.40 5.80
N PHE A 5 -0.39 6.42 6.70
CA PHE A 5 -1.81 6.49 6.35
C PHE A 5 -2.34 7.87 6.70
N ASP A 6 -2.99 8.52 5.74
CA ASP A 6 -3.69 9.78 5.94
C ASP A 6 -5.19 9.53 5.79
N LEU A 7 -5.91 9.66 6.91
CA LEU A 7 -7.33 9.36 7.00
C LEU A 7 -8.22 10.44 6.39
N ASP A 8 -7.75 11.69 6.35
CA ASP A 8 -8.53 12.82 5.83
C ASP A 8 -8.62 12.80 4.29
N SER A 9 -7.59 12.26 3.62
CA SER A 9 -7.51 12.22 2.15
C SER A 9 -7.91 10.87 1.53
N GLY A 10 -8.17 9.85 2.36
CA GLY A 10 -8.41 8.48 1.90
C GLY A 10 -7.18 7.90 1.19
N GLU A 11 -6.00 8.21 1.69
CA GLU A 11 -4.72 7.88 1.05
C GLU A 11 -3.83 7.05 1.95
N TYR A 12 -2.99 6.25 1.31
CA TYR A 12 -1.92 5.56 1.98
C TYR A 12 -0.64 5.62 1.17
N THR A 13 0.46 5.83 1.88
CA THR A 13 1.79 5.94 1.31
C THR A 13 2.58 4.69 1.66
N MET A 14 3.36 4.22 0.71
CA MET A 14 4.28 3.09 0.89
C MET A 14 5.60 3.31 0.15
N ASP A 15 6.68 2.74 0.69
CA ASP A 15 7.97 2.62 0.01
C ASP A 15 8.19 1.18 -0.47
N VAL A 16 8.34 1.00 -1.78
CA VAL A 16 8.47 -0.31 -2.43
C VAL A 16 9.71 -0.41 -3.30
N PHE A 17 10.30 -1.60 -3.33
CA PHE A 17 11.23 -2.00 -4.39
C PHE A 17 10.45 -2.72 -5.49
N PHE A 18 10.08 -1.98 -6.52
CA PHE A 18 9.32 -2.51 -7.64
C PHE A 18 10.25 -3.22 -8.63
N ARG A 19 10.04 -4.53 -8.80
CA ARG A 19 10.89 -5.41 -9.63
C ARG A 19 10.11 -5.91 -10.83
N GLN A 20 10.72 -5.82 -12.00
CA GLN A 20 10.16 -6.27 -13.26
C GLN A 20 11.19 -7.11 -14.01
N THR A 21 10.70 -8.19 -14.63
CA THR A 21 11.53 -9.07 -15.45
C THR A 21 10.83 -9.32 -16.78
N TRP A 22 11.54 -9.15 -17.88
CA TRP A 22 11.06 -9.50 -19.23
C TRP A 22 12.23 -10.02 -20.07
N VAL A 23 11.93 -10.56 -21.25
CA VAL A 23 12.95 -11.04 -22.19
C VAL A 23 12.98 -10.13 -23.41
N ASP A 24 14.12 -9.51 -23.68
CA ASP A 24 14.38 -8.77 -24.91
C ASP A 24 15.45 -9.48 -25.75
N ARG A 25 15.03 -10.10 -26.85
CA ARG A 25 15.93 -10.86 -27.73
C ARG A 25 17.00 -9.99 -28.38
N ARG A 26 16.78 -8.67 -28.51
CA ARG A 26 17.72 -7.73 -29.14
C ARG A 26 18.94 -7.46 -28.28
N LEU A 27 18.85 -7.75 -26.97
CA LEU A 27 19.93 -7.54 -26.00
C LEU A 27 20.65 -8.83 -25.64
N ARG A 28 20.45 -9.91 -26.40
CA ARG A 28 21.26 -11.12 -26.28
C ARG A 28 22.70 -10.80 -26.68
N TYR A 29 23.64 -11.34 -25.93
CA TYR A 29 25.06 -11.12 -26.17
C TYR A 29 25.86 -12.40 -25.90
N GLU A 30 27.01 -12.52 -26.55
CA GLU A 30 27.97 -13.60 -26.33
C GLU A 30 29.21 -13.08 -25.60
N GLY A 31 29.76 -13.91 -24.72
CA GLY A 31 30.92 -13.55 -23.89
C GLY A 31 30.99 -14.33 -22.58
N PRO A 32 32.08 -14.11 -21.80
CA PRO A 32 32.30 -14.78 -20.52
C PRO A 32 31.45 -14.21 -19.37
N ILE A 33 30.86 -13.02 -19.55
CA ILE A 33 30.08 -12.34 -18.50
C ILE A 33 28.63 -12.83 -18.54
N GLU A 34 28.14 -13.46 -17.47
CA GLU A 34 26.76 -13.96 -17.42
C GLU A 34 25.70 -12.86 -17.23
N ILE A 35 26.06 -11.79 -16.50
CA ILE A 35 25.15 -10.69 -16.14
C ILE A 35 25.85 -9.35 -16.33
N LEU A 36 25.37 -8.58 -17.30
CA LEU A 36 25.75 -7.17 -17.48
C LEU A 36 25.00 -6.31 -16.46
N ARG A 37 25.75 -5.51 -15.70
CA ARG A 37 25.22 -4.52 -14.76
C ARG A 37 25.37 -3.15 -15.40
N LEU A 38 24.26 -2.52 -15.75
CA LEU A 38 24.26 -1.24 -16.47
C LEU A 38 24.14 -0.06 -15.52
N ASN A 39 24.79 1.05 -15.88
CA ASN A 39 24.59 2.36 -15.25
C ASN A 39 23.30 3.01 -15.79
N ASN A 40 22.74 3.97 -15.05
CA ASN A 40 21.50 4.69 -15.34
C ASN A 40 21.44 5.33 -16.75
N LEU A 41 22.58 5.72 -17.31
CA LEU A 41 22.66 6.30 -18.66
C LEU A 41 22.29 5.32 -19.79
N MET A 42 22.52 4.02 -19.60
CA MET A 42 22.14 3.01 -20.59
C MET A 42 20.68 2.59 -20.43
N VAL A 43 20.12 2.70 -19.22
CA VAL A 43 18.72 2.35 -18.93
C VAL A 43 17.74 3.19 -19.75
N THR A 44 18.07 4.46 -20.02
CA THR A 44 17.21 5.36 -20.81
C THR A 44 17.20 5.04 -22.31
N LYS A 45 18.14 4.22 -22.80
CA LYS A 45 18.25 3.82 -24.21
C LYS A 45 17.58 2.48 -24.52
N VAL A 46 17.19 1.75 -23.49
CA VAL A 46 16.55 0.44 -23.61
C VAL A 46 15.05 0.61 -23.38
N TRP A 47 14.25 -0.12 -24.15
CA TRP A 47 12.81 -0.15 -23.92
C TRP A 47 12.50 -0.69 -22.53
N THR A 48 11.63 0.00 -21.79
CA THR A 48 11.15 -0.42 -20.47
C THR A 48 9.62 -0.38 -20.45
N PRO A 49 8.94 -1.33 -19.78
CA PRO A 49 7.49 -1.31 -19.67
C PRO A 49 6.97 -0.01 -19.04
N ASP A 50 5.95 0.58 -19.65
CA ASP A 50 5.30 1.84 -19.27
C ASP A 50 4.33 1.66 -18.07
N THR A 51 4.84 1.02 -17.02
CA THR A 51 4.00 0.61 -15.89
C THR A 51 3.61 1.81 -15.06
N PHE A 52 2.30 2.01 -14.89
CA PHE A 52 1.76 3.10 -14.09
C PHE A 52 0.82 2.58 -13.00
N PHE A 53 0.70 3.36 -11.91
CA PHE A 53 -0.21 3.06 -10.81
C PHE A 53 -1.56 3.74 -11.08
N ARG A 54 -2.61 2.94 -11.26
CA ARG A 54 -3.94 3.40 -11.68
C ARG A 54 -4.65 4.21 -10.60
N ASN A 55 -4.44 3.85 -9.34
CA ASN A 55 -4.97 4.56 -8.19
C ASN A 55 -3.86 5.33 -7.44
N GLY A 56 -2.72 5.58 -8.09
CA GLY A 56 -1.67 6.43 -7.53
C GLY A 56 -2.03 7.90 -7.69
N LYS A 57 -2.16 8.64 -6.58
CA LYS A 57 -2.36 10.10 -6.61
C LYS A 57 -1.02 10.83 -6.74
N LYS A 58 0.01 10.35 -6.03
CA LYS A 58 1.38 10.87 -6.11
C LYS A 58 2.37 9.73 -6.02
N SER A 59 3.34 9.68 -6.92
CA SER A 59 4.42 8.69 -6.88
C SER A 59 5.76 9.37 -7.09
N VAL A 60 6.72 9.10 -6.21
CA VAL A 60 8.06 9.66 -6.24
C VAL A 60 9.07 8.54 -6.47
N ALA A 61 9.83 8.63 -7.57
CA ALA A 61 10.98 7.78 -7.80
C ALA A 61 12.20 8.36 -7.06
N HIS A 62 12.86 7.56 -6.21
CA HIS A 62 13.99 8.02 -5.42
C HIS A 62 15.24 8.23 -6.28
N ASN A 63 15.85 9.41 -6.15
CA ASN A 63 16.99 9.85 -6.97
C ASN A 63 18.25 10.27 -6.18
N MET A 64 18.31 9.98 -4.88
CA MET A 64 19.42 10.38 -3.99
C MET A 64 20.23 9.17 -3.51
N THR A 65 21.57 9.17 -3.55
CA THR A 65 22.51 10.12 -4.19
C THR A 65 22.65 9.93 -5.72
N ALA A 66 22.11 8.83 -6.23
CA ALA A 66 21.95 8.54 -7.66
C ALA A 66 20.54 7.97 -7.88
N PRO A 67 20.01 7.96 -9.12
CA PRO A 67 18.76 7.27 -9.43
C PRO A 67 18.82 5.82 -8.96
N ASN A 68 17.93 5.45 -8.04
CA ASN A 68 17.87 4.11 -7.44
C ASN A 68 17.19 3.12 -8.41
N LYS A 69 17.80 2.98 -9.58
CA LYS A 69 17.42 2.05 -10.63
C LYS A 69 18.54 1.04 -10.80
N LEU A 70 18.18 -0.23 -10.74
CA LEU A 70 19.08 -1.34 -11.02
C LEU A 70 18.61 -2.00 -12.31
N PHE A 71 19.53 -2.15 -13.26
CA PHE A 71 19.24 -2.78 -14.56
C PHE A 71 20.30 -3.84 -14.85
N ARG A 72 19.85 -5.08 -14.96
CA ARG A 72 20.69 -6.26 -15.23
C ARG A 72 20.20 -6.97 -16.47
N ILE A 73 21.12 -7.29 -17.37
CA ILE A 73 20.83 -8.08 -18.57
C ILE A 73 21.55 -9.42 -18.42
N MET A 74 20.80 -10.52 -18.41
CA MET A 74 21.33 -11.87 -18.50
C MET A 74 21.69 -12.20 -19.95
N LYS A 75 22.64 -13.12 -20.14
CA LYS A 75 23.13 -13.55 -21.46
C LYS A 75 22.03 -13.94 -22.46
N ASN A 76 20.96 -14.57 -21.97
CA ASN A 76 19.80 -14.99 -22.78
C ASN A 76 18.86 -13.84 -23.19
N GLY A 77 19.15 -12.59 -22.82
CA GLY A 77 18.31 -11.42 -23.07
C GLY A 77 17.24 -11.18 -22.00
N THR A 78 17.20 -11.97 -20.93
CA THR A 78 16.35 -11.65 -19.77
C THR A 78 16.87 -10.36 -19.11
N ILE A 79 15.96 -9.44 -18.83
CA ILE A 79 16.24 -8.17 -18.18
C ILE A 79 15.60 -8.20 -16.80
N LEU A 80 16.36 -7.82 -15.78
CA LEU A 80 15.85 -7.48 -14.45
C LEU A 80 15.98 -5.97 -14.24
N TYR A 81 14.84 -5.31 -14.08
CA TYR A 81 14.75 -3.90 -13.77
C TYR A 81 14.14 -3.73 -12.38
N THR A 82 14.81 -2.97 -11.52
CA THR A 82 14.32 -2.67 -10.17
C THR A 82 14.38 -1.19 -9.93
N MET A 83 13.33 -0.64 -9.33
CA MET A 83 13.30 0.75 -8.90
C MET A 83 12.75 0.86 -7.48
N ARG A 84 13.25 1.82 -6.70
CA ARG A 84 12.65 2.20 -5.42
C ARG A 84 11.65 3.34 -5.63
N LEU A 85 10.42 3.14 -5.18
CA LEU A 85 9.32 4.10 -5.34
C LEU A 85 8.66 4.36 -3.99
N THR A 86 8.39 5.63 -3.70
CA THR A 86 7.37 6.01 -2.73
C THR A 86 6.07 6.28 -3.46
N ILE A 87 5.02 5.54 -3.14
CA ILE A 87 3.71 5.61 -3.81
C ILE A 87 2.66 6.01 -2.78
N SER A 88 1.97 7.10 -3.04
CA SER A 88 0.74 7.51 -2.36
C SER A 88 -0.44 7.12 -3.25
N ALA A 89 -1.19 6.13 -2.79
CA ALA A 89 -2.31 5.55 -3.50
C ALA A 89 -3.63 5.81 -2.77
N GLU A 90 -4.71 5.89 -3.55
CA GLU A 90 -6.06 6.02 -3.04
C GLU A 90 -6.56 4.70 -2.45
N CYS A 91 -7.11 4.75 -1.24
CA CYS A 91 -7.78 3.66 -0.57
C CYS A 91 -9.22 4.06 -0.21
N PRO A 92 -10.25 3.45 -0.84
CA PRO A 92 -11.63 3.76 -0.52
C PRO A 92 -12.03 3.13 0.83
N MET A 93 -11.81 3.88 1.91
CA MET A 93 -12.14 3.45 3.27
C MET A 93 -13.64 3.61 3.56
N LYS A 94 -14.22 2.64 4.27
CA LYS A 94 -15.60 2.71 4.76
C LYS A 94 -15.60 2.77 6.28
N LEU A 95 -15.88 3.94 6.82
CA LEU A 95 -15.76 4.23 8.26
C LEU A 95 -17.06 3.98 9.05
N VAL A 96 -17.88 3.00 8.62
CA VAL A 96 -19.17 2.71 9.26
C VAL A 96 -18.98 2.20 10.69
N ASP A 97 -18.02 1.31 10.88
CA ASP A 97 -17.75 0.67 12.17
C ASP A 97 -16.62 1.38 12.94
N PHE A 98 -16.41 2.68 12.73
CA PHE A 98 -15.33 3.40 13.39
C PHE A 98 -15.47 3.36 14.94
N PRO A 99 -14.40 3.08 15.70
CA PRO A 99 -13.03 2.80 15.26
C PRO A 99 -12.76 1.31 14.96
N MET A 100 -13.68 0.38 15.24
CA MET A 100 -13.59 -1.08 15.06
C MET A 100 -13.64 -1.53 13.58
N ASP A 101 -12.98 -0.81 12.69
CA ASP A 101 -13.01 -1.03 11.25
C ASP A 101 -11.77 -1.79 10.73
N GLY A 102 -11.95 -2.42 9.57
CA GLY A 102 -10.91 -3.08 8.79
C GLY A 102 -11.03 -2.71 7.32
N HIS A 103 -9.91 -2.45 6.67
CA HIS A 103 -9.86 -1.93 5.29
C HIS A 103 -8.97 -2.80 4.41
N ALA A 104 -9.37 -2.98 3.16
CA ALA A 104 -8.55 -3.62 2.13
C ALA A 104 -8.13 -2.56 1.10
N CYS A 105 -6.91 -2.03 1.26
CA CYS A 105 -6.39 -0.97 0.39
C CYS A 105 -5.73 -1.55 -0.86
N PRO A 106 -6.26 -1.30 -2.07
CA PRO A 106 -5.69 -1.84 -3.30
C PRO A 106 -4.50 -0.98 -3.78
N LEU A 107 -3.47 -1.62 -4.33
CA LEU A 107 -2.48 -1.00 -5.20
C LEU A 107 -2.65 -1.60 -6.58
N LYS A 108 -3.12 -0.79 -7.54
CA LYS A 108 -3.43 -1.24 -8.90
C LYS A 108 -2.38 -0.70 -9.86
N PHE A 109 -1.77 -1.56 -10.66
CA PHE A 109 -0.81 -1.15 -11.68
C PHE A 109 -0.95 -1.97 -12.95
N GLY A 110 -0.53 -1.39 -14.07
CA GLY A 110 -0.54 -2.04 -15.37
C GLY A 110 0.11 -1.16 -16.43
N SER A 111 -0.01 -1.56 -17.69
CA SER A 111 0.48 -0.77 -18.82
C SER A 111 -0.47 0.37 -19.11
N TYR A 112 0.10 1.51 -19.50
CA TYR A 112 -0.67 2.67 -19.95
C TYR A 112 -1.08 2.52 -21.42
N ALA A 113 -0.14 2.20 -22.30
CA ALA A 113 -0.32 2.18 -23.75
C ALA A 113 -0.59 0.77 -24.29
N TYR A 114 0.06 -0.26 -23.75
CA TYR A 114 0.04 -1.61 -24.34
C TYR A 114 -1.18 -2.43 -23.86
N PRO A 115 -2.08 -2.83 -24.76
CA PRO A 115 -3.19 -3.73 -24.43
C PRO A 115 -2.69 -5.16 -24.17
N LYS A 116 -3.59 -6.01 -23.67
CA LYS A 116 -3.37 -7.43 -23.36
C LYS A 116 -2.82 -8.23 -24.55
N THR A 117 -3.10 -7.82 -25.77
CA THR A 117 -2.57 -8.45 -26.99
C THR A 117 -1.08 -8.19 -27.21
N GLU A 118 -0.53 -7.13 -26.59
CA GLU A 118 0.87 -6.71 -26.75
C GLU A 118 1.69 -6.97 -25.49
N MET A 119 1.11 -6.76 -24.30
CA MET A 119 1.80 -6.95 -23.03
C MET A 119 0.90 -7.56 -21.96
N ILE A 120 1.42 -8.60 -21.29
CA ILE A 120 0.75 -9.29 -20.20
C ILE A 120 1.67 -9.28 -18.98
N TYR A 121 1.15 -8.81 -17.84
CA TYR A 121 1.83 -8.90 -16.56
C TYR A 121 1.53 -10.22 -15.87
N THR A 122 2.53 -10.78 -15.19
CA THR A 122 2.41 -12.00 -14.39
C THR A 122 3.23 -11.89 -13.10
N TRP A 123 2.77 -12.54 -12.04
CA TRP A 123 3.51 -12.65 -10.78
C TRP A 123 4.67 -13.65 -10.90
N THR A 124 5.90 -13.21 -10.61
CA THR A 124 7.13 -13.99 -10.79
C THR A 124 7.22 -15.24 -9.92
N LYS A 125 6.70 -15.20 -8.70
CA LYS A 125 6.73 -16.29 -7.71
C LYS A 125 5.31 -16.81 -7.40
N GLY A 126 4.36 -16.51 -8.27
CA GLY A 126 2.94 -16.76 -8.02
C GLY A 126 2.33 -15.81 -6.96
N PRO A 127 1.06 -16.01 -6.63
CA PRO A 127 0.29 -15.03 -5.87
C PRO A 127 0.73 -14.86 -4.41
N GLN A 128 1.21 -15.94 -3.77
CA GLN A 128 1.55 -15.95 -2.35
C GLN A 128 2.92 -15.31 -2.05
N HIS A 129 3.87 -15.37 -2.99
CA HIS A 129 5.28 -15.04 -2.72
C HIS A 129 5.83 -13.88 -3.55
N SER A 130 5.05 -13.33 -4.49
CA SER A 130 5.53 -12.19 -5.31
C SER A 130 5.55 -10.86 -4.57
N VAL A 131 4.78 -10.71 -3.48
CA VAL A 131 4.75 -9.51 -2.65
C VAL A 131 5.21 -9.88 -1.24
N GLU A 132 6.37 -9.35 -0.85
CA GLU A 132 7.00 -9.59 0.43
C GLU A 132 7.00 -8.29 1.24
N VAL A 133 6.42 -8.30 2.44
CA VAL A 133 6.43 -7.17 3.36
C VAL A 133 7.32 -7.52 4.56
N PRO A 134 8.46 -6.82 4.76
CA PRO A 134 9.34 -7.07 5.90
C PRO A 134 8.63 -6.78 7.23
N PRO A 135 8.75 -7.64 8.27
CA PRO A 135 8.08 -7.48 9.56
C PRO A 135 8.46 -6.18 10.29
N GLU A 136 9.70 -5.74 10.17
CA GLU A 136 10.17 -4.49 10.78
C GLU A 136 9.51 -3.25 10.18
N SER A 137 8.92 -3.41 8.98
CA SER A 137 8.35 -2.32 8.20
C SER A 137 6.82 -2.31 8.17
N SER A 138 6.17 -3.22 8.92
CA SER A 138 4.71 -3.26 9.08
C SER A 138 4.21 -2.47 10.29
N SER A 139 5.10 -1.78 11.04
CA SER A 139 4.70 -0.99 12.21
C SER A 139 4.06 0.33 11.78
N LEU A 140 2.73 0.32 11.78
CA LEU A 140 1.89 1.48 11.52
C LEU A 140 1.39 2.07 12.85
N VAL A 141 1.25 3.40 12.89
CA VAL A 141 0.87 4.11 14.13
C VAL A 141 -0.56 3.76 14.55
N GLN A 142 -1.52 3.87 13.62
CA GLN A 142 -2.96 3.70 13.92
C GLN A 142 -3.54 2.37 13.43
N TYR A 143 -2.79 1.64 12.60
CA TYR A 143 -3.24 0.40 11.97
C TYR A 143 -2.26 -0.73 12.24
N ASP A 144 -2.73 -1.94 12.06
CA ASP A 144 -1.93 -3.15 11.92
C ASP A 144 -2.11 -3.69 10.51
N LEU A 145 -1.00 -3.99 9.83
CA LEU A 145 -1.03 -4.73 8.59
C LEU A 145 -1.20 -6.22 8.90
N ILE A 146 -2.39 -6.74 8.65
CA ILE A 146 -2.75 -8.15 8.90
C ILE A 146 -2.16 -9.06 7.82
N GLY A 147 -2.07 -8.56 6.60
CA GLY A 147 -1.47 -9.29 5.48
C GLY A 147 -1.80 -8.66 4.13
N GLN A 148 -1.46 -9.38 3.07
CA GLN A 148 -1.66 -8.95 1.70
C GLN A 148 -2.22 -10.08 0.85
N THR A 149 -3.09 -9.74 -0.09
CA THR A 149 -3.56 -10.64 -1.13
C THR A 149 -3.28 -10.04 -2.49
N VAL A 150 -3.01 -10.87 -3.49
CA VAL A 150 -2.76 -10.39 -4.85
C VAL A 150 -3.76 -10.99 -5.82
N SER A 151 -4.08 -10.22 -6.85
CA SER A 151 -4.99 -10.61 -7.92
C SER A 151 -4.52 -10.02 -9.24
N SER A 152 -5.06 -10.54 -10.32
CA SER A 152 -4.86 -10.04 -11.67
C SER A 152 -6.20 -10.00 -12.37
N GLU A 153 -6.55 -8.86 -12.95
CA GLU A 153 -7.84 -8.62 -13.59
C GLU A 153 -7.61 -8.09 -15.00
N THR A 154 -8.55 -8.34 -15.92
CA THR A 154 -8.57 -7.70 -17.24
C THR A 154 -9.63 -6.61 -17.22
N ILE A 155 -9.23 -5.37 -17.51
CA ILE A 155 -10.13 -4.21 -17.56
C ILE A 155 -10.29 -3.77 -19.01
N LYS A 156 -11.55 -3.63 -19.45
CA LYS A 156 -11.89 -3.07 -20.75
C LYS A 156 -11.91 -1.54 -20.67
N SER A 157 -11.08 -0.91 -21.49
CA SER A 157 -11.04 0.54 -21.71
C SER A 157 -11.52 0.86 -23.13
N ILE A 158 -11.69 2.15 -23.43
CA ILE A 158 -12.00 2.62 -24.78
C ILE A 158 -10.91 2.27 -25.80
N THR A 159 -9.65 2.20 -25.35
CA THR A 159 -8.47 1.92 -26.19
C THR A 159 -8.14 0.44 -26.33
N GLY A 160 -8.79 -0.44 -25.57
CA GLY A 160 -8.52 -1.87 -25.56
C GLY A 160 -8.69 -2.53 -24.20
N GLU A 161 -8.38 -3.82 -24.13
CA GLU A 161 -8.36 -4.58 -22.88
C GLU A 161 -6.97 -4.58 -22.28
N TYR A 162 -6.85 -4.26 -20.99
CA TYR A 162 -5.57 -4.15 -20.30
C TYR A 162 -5.50 -5.12 -19.13
N VAL A 163 -4.34 -5.73 -18.93
CA VAL A 163 -4.06 -6.53 -17.73
C VAL A 163 -3.69 -5.59 -16.58
N VAL A 164 -4.41 -5.72 -15.48
CA VAL A 164 -4.20 -4.93 -14.26
C VAL A 164 -3.83 -5.88 -13.13
N MET A 165 -2.68 -5.61 -12.52
CA MET A 165 -2.21 -6.30 -11.34
C MET A 165 -2.68 -5.53 -10.12
N THR A 166 -3.25 -6.23 -9.14
CA THR A 166 -3.77 -5.63 -7.92
C THR A 166 -3.19 -6.31 -6.70
N VAL A 167 -2.70 -5.52 -5.75
CA VAL A 167 -2.30 -5.98 -4.42
C VAL A 167 -3.23 -5.35 -3.40
N TYR A 168 -3.95 -6.15 -2.62
CA TYR A 168 -4.75 -5.67 -1.50
C TYR A 168 -3.94 -5.78 -0.22
N PHE A 169 -3.76 -4.66 0.48
CA PHE A 169 -3.20 -4.62 1.82
C PHE A 169 -4.34 -4.62 2.83
N HIS A 170 -4.40 -5.63 3.69
CA HIS A 170 -5.42 -5.79 4.71
C HIS A 170 -4.98 -5.12 6.01
N LEU A 171 -5.71 -4.09 6.39
CA LEU A 171 -5.39 -3.23 7.53
C LEU A 171 -6.48 -3.33 8.57
N LYS A 172 -6.11 -3.33 9.84
CA LYS A 172 -7.03 -3.31 10.97
C LYS A 172 -6.66 -2.18 11.91
N ARG A 173 -7.63 -1.37 12.35
CA ARG A 173 -7.33 -0.25 13.25
C ARG A 173 -6.99 -0.72 14.66
N LYS A 174 -6.02 -0.06 15.29
CA LYS A 174 -5.67 -0.25 16.69
C LYS A 174 -6.73 0.40 17.60
N MET A 175 -7.34 -0.41 18.47
CA MET A 175 -8.38 0.06 19.41
C MET A 175 -7.83 0.77 20.65
N GLY A 176 -6.57 0.51 21.02
CA GLY A 176 -6.03 0.89 22.33
C GLY A 176 -6.14 2.39 22.63
N TYR A 177 -5.89 3.24 21.63
CA TYR A 177 -6.02 4.69 21.79
C TYR A 177 -7.46 5.12 22.09
N PHE A 178 -8.43 4.67 21.29
CA PHE A 178 -9.85 5.01 21.48
C PHE A 178 -10.42 4.46 22.78
N MET A 179 -9.95 3.29 23.22
CA MET A 179 -10.34 2.72 24.51
C MET A 179 -9.99 3.64 25.68
N ILE A 180 -8.74 4.12 25.74
CA ILE A 180 -8.23 4.93 26.84
C ILE A 180 -8.76 6.38 26.78
N GLN A 181 -8.81 6.97 25.59
CA GLN A 181 -9.14 8.39 25.42
C GLN A 181 -10.65 8.66 25.31
N THR A 182 -11.46 7.69 24.89
CA THR A 182 -12.88 7.91 24.62
C THR A 182 -13.77 6.95 25.41
N TYR A 183 -13.62 5.64 25.22
CA TYR A 183 -14.56 4.67 25.82
C TYR A 183 -14.49 4.68 27.35
N ILE A 184 -13.29 4.60 27.94
CA ILE A 184 -13.13 4.56 29.40
C ILE A 184 -13.68 5.84 30.07
N PRO A 185 -13.32 7.07 29.63
CA PRO A 185 -13.89 8.29 30.19
C PRO A 185 -15.41 8.35 30.08
N CYS A 186 -16.00 8.02 28.92
CA CYS A 186 -17.45 8.03 28.74
C CYS A 186 -18.15 7.01 29.66
N ILE A 187 -17.61 5.79 29.79
CA ILE A 187 -18.15 4.78 30.70
C ILE A 187 -18.05 5.26 32.15
N MET A 188 -16.92 5.85 32.56
CA MET A 188 -16.76 6.42 33.91
C MET A 188 -17.75 7.54 34.18
N THR A 189 -18.01 8.44 33.22
CA THR A 189 -19.02 9.50 33.35
C THR A 189 -20.42 8.92 33.54
N VAL A 190 -20.78 7.87 32.80
CA VAL A 190 -22.08 7.18 32.97
C VAL A 190 -22.18 6.51 34.34
N ILE A 191 -21.10 5.90 34.83
CA ILE A 191 -21.07 5.31 36.18
C ILE A 191 -21.22 6.42 37.24
N LEU A 192 -20.50 7.53 37.10
CA LEU A 192 -20.58 8.66 38.03
C LEU A 192 -21.98 9.30 38.08
N SER A 193 -22.68 9.37 36.95
CA SER A 193 -24.06 9.88 36.95
C SER A 193 -25.02 8.94 37.70
N GLN A 194 -24.79 7.62 37.64
CA GLN A 194 -25.56 6.62 38.39
C GLN A 194 -25.29 6.66 39.91
N VAL A 195 -24.12 7.15 40.36
CA VAL A 195 -23.84 7.32 41.79
C VAL A 195 -24.83 8.28 42.45
N SER A 196 -25.39 9.24 41.69
CA SER A 196 -26.40 10.17 42.20
C SER A 196 -27.68 9.49 42.73
N PHE A 197 -27.95 8.24 42.36
CA PHE A 197 -29.07 7.45 42.88
C PHE A 197 -28.87 7.00 44.33
N TRP A 198 -27.62 6.94 44.80
CA TRP A 198 -27.26 6.55 46.17
C TRP A 198 -27.21 7.74 47.14
N ILE A 199 -27.34 8.97 46.63
CA ILE A 199 -27.36 10.20 47.44
C ILE A 199 -28.75 10.41 48.02
N ASN A 200 -28.83 10.85 49.29
CA ASN A 200 -30.10 11.13 49.96
C ASN A 200 -30.98 12.10 49.12
N LYS A 201 -32.28 11.79 49.03
CA LYS A 201 -33.28 12.56 48.28
C LYS A 201 -33.34 14.04 48.69
N GLU A 202 -33.01 14.34 49.94
CA GLU A 202 -33.07 15.69 50.51
C GLU A 202 -31.89 16.57 50.09
N SER A 203 -30.81 15.96 49.58
CA SER A 203 -29.60 16.65 49.10
C SER A 203 -29.79 17.16 47.67
N VAL A 204 -30.83 17.97 47.43
CA VAL A 204 -31.21 18.50 46.11
C VAL A 204 -30.05 19.23 45.41
N PRO A 205 -29.31 20.17 46.07
CA PRO A 205 -28.22 20.88 45.40
C PRO A 205 -27.11 19.95 44.91
N ALA A 206 -26.75 18.93 45.70
CA ALA A 206 -25.71 17.97 45.33
C ALA A 206 -26.13 17.14 44.11
N ARG A 207 -27.38 16.66 44.06
CA ARG A 207 -27.89 15.87 42.94
C ARG A 207 -28.01 16.69 41.64
N THR A 208 -28.38 17.97 41.75
CA THR A 208 -28.42 18.89 40.60
C THR A 208 -27.03 19.13 40.02
N VAL A 209 -26.00 19.27 40.87
CA VAL A 209 -24.61 19.45 40.41
C VAL A 209 -24.01 18.19 39.78
N PHE A 210 -24.40 16.99 40.22
CA PHE A 210 -23.95 15.73 39.59
C PHE A 210 -24.61 15.45 38.23
N GLY A 211 -25.75 16.07 37.94
CA GLY A 211 -26.51 15.87 36.70
C GLY A 211 -26.28 16.93 35.62
N MET A 212 -25.70 18.09 35.98
CA MET A 212 -25.21 19.12 35.04
C MET A 212 -23.79 18.81 34.59
#